data_AF-A0A0H2S1Z0-F1
#
_entry.id   AF-A0A0H2S1Z0-F1
#
_cell.length_a   1.000
_cell.length_b   1.000
_cell.length_c   1.000
_cell.angle_alpha   90.00
_cell.angle_beta   90.00
_cell.angle_gamma   90.00
#
_symmetry.space_group_name_H-M   'P 1'
#
loop_
_entity.id
_entity.type
_entity.pdbx_description
1 polymer ?
#
loop_
_entity_poly.entity_id
_entity_poly.type
_entity_poly.pdbx_seq_one_letter_code
_entity_poly.pdbx_strand_id
1 'polypeptide(L)'
;MLVVHRHLARATTRFLIRRNSSSIPPLSSVEKWKESFRKNNREIAKRPFLCDQLVADKVVKAFLPAPKEDANPQDGKIVIEAYPGAGALTRSLLALPPSRLKKLIVLEDNPVLFNDLKVLEQHDPRITVIPRSGFLWLSYTELEAQGLLKDVNPVAWKSEAQPNLHFISHLPNTVHGDQLLNQIFRCMPMESWLFKYGRVPLSFLMTESIWERTSADIKSGTRCKLSVIAEAVSDCTKVVPSSDMHYNEHFYPPTGVDDEVPAKKKRKSAGRQSGVPYVAVNVEPRAKSFIKPGLLDKWDFILRKLFVLKASPLQKGIPSIAPGAASLMSILKNHIPGGNCLDTEKQIRRLTVEDWALIVEAFDAWPFAPEDLLVTDTFYRDIERKT
;
A
#
# COMPACT_ATOMS: atom_id res chain seq x y z
N MET A 1 -62.98 40.42 13.63
CA MET A 1 -62.04 39.59 14.40
C MET A 1 -61.35 38.67 13.39
N LEU A 2 -60.14 39.03 12.97
CA LEU A 2 -59.47 38.51 11.78
C LEU A 2 -58.96 37.07 11.99
N VAL A 3 -59.25 36.21 11.00
CA VAL A 3 -58.64 34.88 10.83
C VAL A 3 -57.31 35.05 10.09
N VAL A 4 -56.20 34.68 10.72
CA VAL A 4 -54.87 34.68 10.10
C VAL A 4 -54.35 33.24 10.02
N HIS A 5 -54.31 32.71 8.81
CA HIS A 5 -53.59 31.49 8.47
C HIS A 5 -52.07 31.70 8.63
N ARG A 6 -51.41 30.88 9.46
CA ARG A 6 -49.94 30.77 9.49
C ARG A 6 -49.49 29.63 8.57
N HIS A 7 -48.95 29.98 7.41
CA HIS A 7 -48.09 29.11 6.63
C HIS A 7 -46.65 29.22 7.15
N LEU A 8 -46.06 28.10 7.58
CA LEU A 8 -44.62 28.00 7.81
C LEU A 8 -43.92 27.76 6.46
N ALA A 9 -43.27 28.80 5.93
CA ALA A 9 -42.30 28.65 4.85
C ALA A 9 -40.95 28.17 5.45
N ARG A 10 -40.50 26.98 5.02
CA ARG A 10 -39.12 26.51 5.28
C ARG A 10 -38.14 27.34 4.45
N ALA A 11 -37.30 28.13 5.11
CA ALA A 11 -36.19 28.82 4.48
C ALA A 11 -35.06 27.82 4.19
N THR A 12 -34.85 27.50 2.91
CA THR A 12 -33.73 26.70 2.43
C THR A 12 -32.52 27.62 2.23
N THR A 13 -31.65 27.72 3.23
CA THR A 13 -30.39 28.47 3.11
C THR A 13 -29.41 27.68 2.23
N ARG A 14 -29.34 28.02 0.93
CA ARG A 14 -28.28 27.55 0.03
C ARG A 14 -26.98 28.29 0.35
N PHE A 15 -26.04 27.62 0.98
CA PHE A 15 -24.65 28.07 1.04
C PHE A 15 -24.05 28.00 -0.37
N LEU A 16 -23.96 29.15 -1.05
CA LEU A 16 -23.16 29.32 -2.25
C LEU A 16 -21.71 29.59 -1.83
N ILE A 17 -20.91 28.51 -1.79
CA ILE A 17 -19.45 28.63 -1.69
C ILE A 17 -18.95 29.17 -3.03
N ARG A 18 -18.36 30.36 -2.99
CA ARG A 18 -17.73 31.04 -4.12
C ARG A 18 -16.46 30.26 -4.52
N ARG A 19 -16.54 29.40 -5.54
CA ARG A 19 -15.39 28.73 -6.18
C ARG A 19 -14.59 29.79 -6.96
N ASN A 20 -13.37 30.12 -6.50
CA ASN A 20 -12.39 30.74 -7.39
C ASN A 20 -11.91 29.65 -8.37
N SER A 21 -12.29 29.80 -9.64
CA SER A 21 -12.06 28.81 -10.69
C SER A 21 -10.74 29.05 -11.42
N SER A 22 -9.68 28.39 -10.99
CA SER A 22 -8.89 27.63 -11.98
C SER A 22 -9.55 26.26 -12.04
N SER A 23 -10.38 26.01 -13.06
CA SER A 23 -11.02 24.69 -13.16
C SER A 23 -9.92 23.68 -13.51
N ILE A 24 -9.62 22.77 -12.59
CA ILE A 24 -8.78 21.61 -12.88
C ILE A 24 -9.38 20.91 -14.10
N PRO A 25 -8.60 20.68 -15.18
CA PRO A 25 -9.15 20.09 -16.39
C PRO A 25 -9.69 18.69 -16.08
N PRO A 26 -10.81 18.27 -16.68
CA PRO A 26 -11.39 16.95 -16.42
C PRO A 26 -10.45 15.82 -16.87
N LEU A 27 -10.79 14.58 -16.50
CA LEU A 27 -10.12 13.40 -17.04
C LEU A 27 -10.19 13.39 -18.57
N SER A 28 -9.10 12.98 -19.21
CA SER A 28 -9.08 12.67 -20.65
C SER A 28 -10.17 11.63 -20.95
N SER A 29 -10.83 11.75 -22.10
CA SER A 29 -11.86 10.78 -22.49
C SER A 29 -11.26 9.42 -22.85
N VAL A 30 -12.10 8.38 -22.79
CA VAL A 30 -11.71 7.01 -23.16
C VAL A 30 -11.27 6.94 -24.63
N GLU A 31 -11.86 7.75 -25.52
CA GLU A 31 -11.49 7.84 -26.94
C GLU A 31 -10.05 8.36 -27.10
N LYS A 32 -9.71 9.42 -26.36
CA LYS A 32 -8.36 9.99 -26.36
C LYS A 32 -7.33 8.97 -25.84
N TRP A 33 -7.68 8.20 -24.81
CA TRP A 33 -6.85 7.09 -24.31
C TRP A 33 -6.69 5.97 -25.34
N LYS A 34 -7.78 5.55 -25.98
CA LYS A 34 -7.73 4.54 -27.05
C LYS A 34 -6.77 4.95 -28.15
N GLU A 35 -6.76 6.23 -28.53
CA GLU A 35 -5.84 6.78 -29.54
C GLU A 35 -4.40 6.86 -29.03
N SER A 36 -4.20 7.44 -27.85
CA SER A 36 -2.88 7.68 -27.26
C SER A 36 -2.16 6.39 -26.85
N PHE A 37 -2.91 5.36 -26.46
CA PHE A 37 -2.37 4.07 -26.05
C PHE A 37 -2.30 3.03 -27.16
N ARG A 38 -2.73 3.33 -28.42
CA ARG A 38 -2.68 2.36 -29.54
C ARG A 38 -1.36 1.61 -29.64
N LYS A 39 -0.24 2.32 -29.48
CA LYS A 39 1.12 1.76 -29.55
C LYS A 39 1.61 1.12 -28.24
N ASN A 40 1.04 1.52 -27.09
CA ASN A 40 1.47 1.12 -25.74
C ASN A 40 0.45 0.24 -25.00
N ASN A 41 -0.54 -0.30 -25.70
CA ASN A 41 -1.65 -1.06 -25.10
C ASN A 41 -1.19 -2.20 -24.19
N ARG A 42 -0.05 -2.84 -24.48
CA ARG A 42 0.51 -3.92 -23.64
C ARG A 42 1.02 -3.42 -22.29
N GLU A 43 1.67 -2.26 -22.22
CA GLU A 43 2.17 -1.71 -20.96
C GLU A 43 1.04 -1.13 -20.11
N ILE A 44 0.08 -0.45 -20.76
CA ILE A 44 -1.12 0.06 -20.07
C ILE A 44 -2.00 -1.10 -19.55
N ALA A 45 -2.12 -2.20 -20.29
CA ALA A 45 -2.85 -3.38 -19.81
C ALA A 45 -2.22 -4.03 -18.56
N LYS A 46 -0.91 -3.87 -18.33
CA LYS A 46 -0.23 -4.34 -17.11
C LYS A 46 -0.47 -3.43 -15.91
N ARG A 47 -0.86 -2.18 -16.15
CA ARG A 47 -1.18 -1.20 -15.11
C ARG A 47 -2.55 -0.58 -15.37
N PRO A 48 -3.64 -1.34 -15.11
CA PRO A 48 -4.95 -0.75 -15.06
C PRO A 48 -4.96 0.47 -14.14
N PHE A 49 -5.83 1.44 -14.41
CA PHE A 49 -5.97 2.63 -13.57
C PHE A 49 -7.44 3.02 -13.41
N LEU A 50 -7.74 3.58 -12.24
CA LEU A 50 -9.05 4.14 -11.95
C LEU A 50 -9.33 5.31 -12.90
N CYS A 51 -10.47 5.26 -13.58
CA CYS A 51 -10.89 6.27 -14.55
C CYS A 51 -12.25 6.90 -14.21
N ASP A 52 -12.87 6.53 -13.09
CA ASP A 52 -14.12 7.11 -12.60
C ASP A 52 -13.85 8.15 -11.51
N GLN A 53 -14.30 9.39 -11.74
CA GLN A 53 -14.11 10.51 -10.83
C GLN A 53 -14.95 10.38 -9.54
N LEU A 54 -16.15 9.80 -9.60
CA LEU A 54 -17.02 9.63 -8.42
C LEU A 54 -16.45 8.57 -7.48
N VAL A 55 -15.92 7.49 -8.04
CA VAL A 55 -15.21 6.46 -7.26
C VAL A 55 -13.91 7.02 -6.69
N ALA A 56 -13.17 7.82 -7.47
CA ALA A 56 -11.97 8.50 -6.98
C ALA A 56 -12.29 9.43 -5.79
N ASP A 57 -13.38 10.19 -5.84
CA ASP A 57 -13.82 11.05 -4.73
C ASP A 57 -14.14 10.25 -3.47
N LYS A 58 -14.78 9.09 -3.63
CA LYS A 58 -15.05 8.16 -2.53
C LYS A 58 -13.76 7.62 -1.91
N VAL A 59 -12.80 7.21 -2.74
CA VAL A 59 -11.49 6.71 -2.30
C VAL A 59 -10.71 7.80 -1.57
N VAL A 60 -10.64 9.03 -2.10
CA VAL A 60 -9.94 10.14 -1.42
C VAL A 60 -10.55 10.48 -0.06
N LYS A 61 -11.88 10.47 0.05
CA LYS A 61 -12.56 10.69 1.34
C LYS A 61 -12.20 9.61 2.37
N ALA A 62 -11.95 8.38 1.92
CA ALA A 62 -11.57 7.27 2.77
C ALA A 62 -10.07 7.27 3.15
N PHE A 63 -9.18 7.67 2.23
CA PHE A 63 -7.74 7.78 2.45
C PHE A 63 -7.37 8.95 3.35
N LEU A 64 -8.02 10.09 3.15
CA LEU A 64 -7.79 11.32 3.89
C LEU A 64 -9.11 11.75 4.53
N PRO A 65 -9.55 11.16 5.65
CA PRO A 65 -10.78 11.59 6.31
C PRO A 65 -10.73 13.09 6.67
N ALA A 66 -11.89 13.69 6.91
CA ALA A 66 -11.95 15.08 7.34
C ALA A 66 -11.12 15.26 8.63
N PRO A 67 -10.37 16.37 8.75
CA PRO A 67 -9.64 16.63 9.97
C PRO A 67 -10.63 16.84 11.13
N LYS A 68 -10.13 16.72 12.37
CA LYS A 68 -10.90 17.11 13.55
C LYS A 68 -11.30 18.58 13.46
N GLU A 69 -12.41 18.96 14.10
CA GLU A 69 -13.02 20.30 14.00
C GLU A 69 -12.06 21.46 14.38
N ASP A 70 -10.98 21.16 15.11
CA ASP A 70 -9.97 22.07 15.62
C ASP A 70 -8.67 22.14 14.77
N ALA A 71 -8.58 21.42 13.64
CA ALA A 71 -7.37 21.41 12.84
C ALA A 71 -7.11 22.75 12.11
N ASN A 72 -5.88 23.24 12.17
CA ASN A 72 -5.50 24.47 11.51
C ASN A 72 -5.47 24.26 9.98
N PRO A 73 -6.03 25.16 9.17
CA PRO A 73 -5.90 25.10 7.71
C PRO A 73 -4.46 25.03 7.17
N GLN A 74 -3.46 25.34 7.98
CA GLN A 74 -2.04 25.20 7.63
C GLN A 74 -1.48 23.78 7.82
N ASP A 75 -2.25 22.88 8.43
CA ASP A 75 -1.86 21.50 8.75
C ASP A 75 -2.16 20.50 7.62
N GLY A 76 -2.49 21.01 6.42
CA GLY A 76 -2.76 20.18 5.26
C GLY A 76 -1.61 19.23 4.95
N LYS A 77 -1.95 18.03 4.46
CA LYS A 77 -0.95 17.00 4.17
C LYS A 77 -0.15 17.33 2.91
N ILE A 78 1.12 16.95 2.94
CA ILE A 78 1.97 16.73 1.78
C ILE A 78 1.73 15.28 1.36
N VAL A 79 1.20 15.08 0.16
CA VAL A 79 0.87 13.76 -0.37
C VAL A 79 1.86 13.42 -1.47
N ILE A 80 2.47 12.25 -1.38
CA ILE A 80 3.19 11.64 -2.50
C ILE A 80 2.26 10.61 -3.13
N GLU A 81 1.87 10.80 -4.38
CA GLU A 81 1.02 9.88 -5.16
C GLU A 81 1.87 9.15 -6.21
N ALA A 82 2.05 7.84 -6.04
CA ALA A 82 2.80 7.00 -6.97
C ALA A 82 1.87 6.17 -7.88
N TYR A 83 2.20 6.15 -9.18
CA TYR A 83 1.45 5.43 -10.22
C TYR A 83 -0.01 5.86 -10.38
N PRO A 84 -0.32 7.17 -10.44
CA PRO A 84 -1.70 7.70 -10.49
C PRO A 84 -2.52 7.23 -11.71
N GLY A 85 -1.88 6.68 -12.75
CA GLY A 85 -2.53 6.39 -14.02
C GLY A 85 -2.95 7.69 -14.70
N ALA A 86 -4.19 7.77 -15.19
CA ALA A 86 -4.68 8.99 -15.83
C ALA A 86 -5.04 10.12 -14.83
N GLY A 87 -4.87 9.89 -13.53
CA GLY A 87 -5.02 10.92 -12.49
C GLY A 87 -6.47 11.18 -12.08
N ALA A 88 -7.31 10.16 -12.00
CA ALA A 88 -8.65 10.31 -11.41
C ALA A 88 -8.53 10.66 -9.92
N LEU A 89 -7.70 9.89 -9.21
CA LEU A 89 -7.39 10.12 -7.80
C LEU A 89 -6.64 11.44 -7.59
N THR A 90 -5.66 11.76 -8.44
CA THR A 90 -4.96 13.06 -8.46
C THR A 90 -5.92 14.26 -8.49
N ARG A 91 -6.94 14.23 -9.37
CA ARG A 91 -7.94 15.30 -9.46
C ARG A 91 -8.82 15.38 -8.21
N SER A 92 -9.24 14.24 -7.66
CA SER A 92 -9.99 14.19 -6.40
C SER A 92 -9.17 14.72 -5.21
N LEU A 93 -7.86 14.46 -5.19
CA LEU A 93 -6.94 15.01 -4.19
C LEU A 93 -6.85 16.52 -4.33
N LEU A 94 -6.66 17.05 -5.54
CA LEU A 94 -6.61 18.50 -5.78
C LEU A 94 -7.95 19.20 -5.51
N ALA A 95 -9.09 18.51 -5.58
CA ALA A 95 -10.36 19.06 -5.16
C ALA A 95 -10.46 19.29 -3.64
N LEU A 96 -9.54 18.73 -2.83
CA LEU A 96 -9.49 18.98 -1.40
C LEU A 96 -9.04 20.42 -1.09
N PRO A 97 -9.56 21.03 0.00
CA PRO A 97 -9.10 22.34 0.42
C PRO A 97 -7.63 22.30 0.91
N PRO A 98 -6.93 23.45 0.94
CA PRO A 98 -5.56 23.55 1.48
C PRO A 98 -5.40 22.99 2.90
N SER A 99 -6.45 23.07 3.72
CA SER A 99 -6.51 22.49 5.07
C SER A 99 -6.39 20.96 5.11
N ARG A 100 -6.59 20.29 3.98
CA ARG A 100 -6.46 18.83 3.85
C ARG A 100 -5.31 18.44 2.93
N LEU A 101 -5.06 19.21 1.89
CA LEU A 101 -3.97 18.99 0.93
C LEU A 101 -3.18 20.29 0.75
N LYS A 102 -1.97 20.31 1.34
CA LYS A 102 -1.01 21.42 1.21
C LYS A 102 -0.17 21.30 -0.07
N LYS A 103 0.26 20.08 -0.41
CA LYS A 103 1.13 19.79 -1.56
C LYS A 103 0.86 18.39 -2.08
N LEU A 104 0.89 18.20 -3.39
CA LEU A 104 0.75 16.91 -4.06
C LEU A 104 1.95 16.67 -4.97
N ILE A 105 2.72 15.63 -4.69
CA ILE A 105 3.88 15.22 -5.48
C ILE A 105 3.50 13.93 -6.21
N VAL A 106 3.47 13.95 -7.53
CA VAL A 106 3.02 12.83 -8.36
C VAL A 106 4.22 12.17 -9.03
N LEU A 107 4.38 10.85 -8.84
CA LEU A 107 5.40 10.02 -9.47
C LEU A 107 4.78 9.17 -10.58
N GLU A 108 5.06 9.51 -11.84
CA GLU A 108 4.56 8.81 -13.03
C GLU A 108 5.68 8.65 -14.07
N ASP A 109 6.09 7.41 -14.34
CA ASP A 109 7.18 7.07 -15.25
C ASP A 109 6.72 6.68 -16.66
N ASN A 110 5.42 6.47 -16.89
CA ASN A 110 4.89 6.28 -18.23
C ASN A 110 4.78 7.63 -18.96
N PRO A 111 5.49 7.83 -20.09
CA PRO A 111 5.55 9.14 -20.75
C PRO A 111 4.17 9.67 -21.20
N VAL A 112 3.25 8.79 -21.62
CA VAL A 112 1.94 9.21 -22.11
C VAL A 112 1.09 9.72 -20.94
N LEU A 113 1.06 8.97 -19.83
CA LEU A 113 0.31 9.36 -18.63
C LEU A 113 0.94 10.57 -17.93
N PHE A 114 2.28 10.62 -17.88
CA PHE A 114 3.03 11.77 -17.38
C PHE A 114 2.62 13.07 -18.09
N ASN A 115 2.59 13.06 -19.43
CA ASN A 115 2.23 14.24 -20.21
C ASN A 115 0.79 14.72 -19.92
N ASP A 116 -0.15 13.79 -19.79
CA ASP A 116 -1.54 14.09 -19.43
C ASP A 116 -1.66 14.69 -18.01
N LEU A 117 -0.83 14.24 -17.07
CA LEU A 117 -0.80 14.75 -15.69
C LEU A 117 -0.06 16.09 -15.57
N LYS A 118 1.00 16.31 -16.35
CA LYS A 118 1.86 17.50 -16.26
C LYS A 118 1.09 18.80 -16.50
N VAL A 119 0.04 18.75 -17.33
CA VAL A 119 -0.87 19.88 -17.60
C VAL A 119 -1.56 20.38 -16.32
N LEU A 120 -1.73 19.53 -15.30
CA LEU A 120 -2.37 19.91 -14.03
C LEU A 120 -1.56 20.97 -13.26
N GLU A 121 -0.24 21.02 -13.41
CA GLU A 121 0.60 22.05 -12.76
C GLU A 121 0.28 23.47 -13.22
N GLN A 122 -0.26 23.63 -14.43
CA GLN A 122 -0.69 24.94 -14.94
C GLN A 122 -1.98 25.43 -14.26
N HIS A 123 -2.71 24.55 -13.59
CA HIS A 123 -4.05 24.81 -13.05
C HIS A 123 -4.09 24.86 -11.52
N ASP A 124 -3.15 24.20 -10.84
CA ASP A 124 -3.05 24.22 -9.38
C ASP A 124 -1.57 24.27 -8.94
N PRO A 125 -1.14 25.29 -8.18
CA PRO A 125 0.25 25.41 -7.75
C PRO A 125 0.67 24.38 -6.69
N ARG A 126 -0.27 23.61 -6.13
CA ARG A 126 0.03 22.59 -5.12
C ARG A 126 0.58 21.30 -5.70
N ILE A 127 0.37 21.04 -7.00
CA ILE A 127 0.84 19.81 -7.65
C ILE A 127 2.24 19.97 -8.25
N THR A 128 3.04 18.92 -8.14
CA THR A 128 4.29 18.75 -8.88
C THR A 128 4.36 17.32 -9.41
N VAL A 129 4.42 17.16 -10.72
CA VAL A 129 4.48 15.89 -11.45
C VAL A 129 5.92 15.64 -11.89
N ILE A 130 6.45 14.50 -11.45
CA ILE A 130 7.84 14.08 -11.64
C ILE A 130 7.86 12.80 -12.49
N PRO A 131 8.67 12.76 -13.58
CA PRO A 131 8.77 11.61 -14.48
C PRO A 131 9.66 10.52 -13.87
N ARG A 132 9.21 9.93 -12.77
CA ARG A 132 9.94 8.95 -11.97
C ARG A 132 9.03 7.84 -11.47
N SER A 133 9.63 6.68 -11.25
CA SER A 133 8.93 5.48 -10.78
C SER A 133 8.74 5.54 -9.26
N GLY A 134 7.55 5.17 -8.78
CA GLY A 134 7.30 4.99 -7.33
C GLY A 134 8.08 3.84 -6.69
N PHE A 135 8.64 2.94 -7.49
CA PHE A 135 9.39 1.78 -7.02
C PHE A 135 10.85 2.07 -6.71
N LEU A 136 11.48 2.99 -7.46
CA LEU A 136 12.91 3.24 -7.33
C LEU A 136 13.18 4.11 -6.10
N TRP A 137 14.02 3.62 -5.18
CA TRP A 137 14.43 4.40 -4.01
C TRP A 137 15.06 5.74 -4.37
N LEU A 138 15.80 5.78 -5.49
CA LEU A 138 16.43 6.98 -6.01
C LEU A 138 15.41 8.11 -6.27
N SER A 139 14.18 7.79 -6.68
CA SER A 139 13.13 8.78 -6.89
C SER A 139 12.91 9.64 -5.65
N TYR A 140 12.91 9.03 -4.46
CA TYR A 140 12.66 9.74 -3.20
C TYR A 140 13.87 10.56 -2.75
N THR A 141 15.10 10.07 -2.99
CA THR A 141 16.31 10.87 -2.79
C THR A 141 16.31 12.11 -3.68
N GLU A 142 15.86 11.99 -4.92
CA GLU A 142 15.71 13.14 -5.82
C GLU A 142 14.64 14.12 -5.35
N LEU A 143 13.50 13.65 -4.79
CA LEU A 143 12.48 14.54 -4.21
C LEU A 143 13.07 15.39 -3.08
N GLU A 144 13.92 14.80 -2.25
CA GLU A 144 14.61 15.50 -1.16
C GLU A 144 15.64 16.49 -1.68
N ALA A 145 16.46 16.08 -2.65
CA ALA A 145 17.45 16.95 -3.28
C ALA A 145 16.82 18.17 -3.97
N GLN A 146 15.60 18.01 -4.53
CA GLN A 146 14.81 19.09 -5.11
C GLN A 146 14.08 19.95 -4.06
N GLY A 147 14.20 19.62 -2.76
CA GLY A 147 13.55 20.34 -1.67
C GLY A 147 12.02 20.17 -1.63
N LEU A 148 11.47 19.17 -2.32
CA LEU A 148 10.02 18.95 -2.35
C LEU A 148 9.47 18.48 -0.99
N LEU A 149 10.32 17.82 -0.20
CA LEU A 149 10.02 17.34 1.16
C LEU A 149 10.55 18.25 2.28
N LYS A 150 11.05 19.45 1.97
CA LYS A 150 11.63 20.37 2.97
C LYS A 150 10.64 20.81 4.07
N ASP A 151 9.36 20.75 3.77
CA ASP A 151 8.27 21.15 4.68
C ASP A 151 7.73 19.97 5.52
N VAL A 152 8.33 18.78 5.38
CA VAL A 152 8.01 17.61 6.20
C VAL A 152 8.81 17.68 7.49
N ASN A 153 8.11 17.72 8.62
CA ASN A 153 8.75 17.74 9.94
C ASN A 153 8.91 16.29 10.42
N PRO A 154 10.13 15.79 10.65
CA PRO A 154 10.31 14.49 11.29
C PRO A 154 9.70 14.49 12.70
N VAL A 155 9.01 13.41 13.04
CA VAL A 155 8.51 13.17 14.40
C VAL A 155 9.08 11.87 14.95
N ALA A 156 9.22 11.78 16.27
CA ALA A 156 9.71 10.57 16.91
C ALA A 156 8.79 9.37 16.62
N TRP A 157 9.36 8.18 16.37
CA TRP A 157 8.57 6.98 16.01
C TRP A 157 7.45 6.64 17.00
N LYS A 158 7.75 6.78 18.30
CA LYS A 158 6.81 6.48 19.40
C LYS A 158 5.69 7.52 19.55
N SER A 159 5.76 8.65 18.85
CA SER A 159 4.69 9.66 18.85
C SER A 159 3.50 9.21 18.01
N GLU A 160 2.51 10.09 17.82
CA GLU A 160 1.39 9.85 16.92
C GLU A 160 1.84 9.63 15.47
N ALA A 161 0.89 9.22 14.61
CA ALA A 161 1.18 9.03 13.21
C ALA A 161 1.69 10.35 12.59
N GLN A 162 2.51 10.24 11.54
CA GLN A 162 3.08 11.42 10.90
C GLN A 162 1.93 12.35 10.44
N PRO A 163 1.87 13.60 10.95
CA PRO A 163 0.72 14.47 10.74
C PRO A 163 0.60 15.01 9.31
N ASN A 164 1.72 15.48 8.72
CA ASN A 164 1.73 16.27 7.49
C ASN A 164 2.32 15.58 6.24
N LEU A 165 2.63 14.28 6.27
CA LEU A 165 3.10 13.47 5.15
C LEU A 165 2.20 12.24 4.99
N HIS A 166 1.83 11.90 3.76
CA HIS A 166 1.06 10.70 3.43
C HIS A 166 1.56 10.13 2.10
N PHE A 167 1.77 8.82 2.02
CA PHE A 167 2.10 8.15 0.77
C PHE A 167 0.88 7.41 0.20
N ILE A 168 0.48 7.74 -1.02
CA ILE A 168 -0.62 7.11 -1.73
C ILE A 168 -0.07 6.41 -2.96
N SER A 169 -0.52 5.19 -3.25
CA SER A 169 -0.15 4.54 -4.50
C SER A 169 -1.24 3.69 -5.10
N HIS A 170 -1.34 3.70 -6.42
CA HIS A 170 -1.99 2.62 -7.15
C HIS A 170 -0.97 1.51 -7.41
N LEU A 171 -1.08 0.39 -6.70
CA LEU A 171 -0.13 -0.71 -6.84
C LEU A 171 -0.30 -1.38 -8.21
N PRO A 172 0.78 -1.46 -9.03
CA PRO A 172 0.71 -2.19 -10.29
C PRO A 172 0.29 -3.65 -10.07
N ASN A 173 -0.63 -4.17 -10.90
CA ASN A 173 -1.07 -5.56 -10.85
C ASN A 173 -0.04 -6.51 -11.50
N THR A 174 1.19 -6.46 -11.00
CA THR A 174 2.33 -7.26 -11.46
C THR A 174 3.18 -7.65 -10.25
N VAL A 175 4.16 -8.54 -10.47
CA VAL A 175 5.17 -8.89 -9.45
C VAL A 175 5.85 -7.64 -8.87
N HIS A 176 5.94 -6.57 -9.67
CA HIS A 176 6.49 -5.29 -9.23
C HIS A 176 5.68 -4.63 -8.11
N GLY A 177 4.35 -4.71 -8.15
CA GLY A 177 3.49 -4.19 -7.08
C GLY A 177 3.61 -5.01 -5.80
N ASP A 178 3.68 -6.35 -5.91
CA ASP A 178 3.98 -7.24 -4.78
C ASP A 178 5.35 -6.92 -4.15
N GLN A 179 6.37 -6.66 -4.97
CA GLN A 179 7.71 -6.30 -4.51
C GLN A 179 7.72 -4.94 -3.81
N LEU A 180 7.06 -3.92 -4.38
CA LEU A 180 6.95 -2.60 -3.76
C LEU A 180 6.30 -2.66 -2.38
N LEU A 181 5.16 -3.35 -2.27
CA LEU A 181 4.47 -3.50 -0.98
C LEU A 181 5.35 -4.23 0.04
N ASN A 182 6.03 -5.30 -0.38
CA ASN A 182 6.98 -6.03 0.46
C ASN A 182 8.16 -5.17 0.93
N GLN A 183 8.69 -4.32 0.04
CA GLN A 183 9.78 -3.40 0.36
C GLN A 183 9.35 -2.36 1.39
N ILE A 184 8.17 -1.75 1.18
CA ILE A 184 7.62 -0.73 2.08
C ILE A 184 7.44 -1.27 3.50
N PHE A 185 6.87 -2.46 3.67
CA PHE A 185 6.72 -3.06 5.02
C PHE A 185 8.08 -3.32 5.71
N ARG A 186 9.13 -3.60 4.95
CA ARG A 186 10.49 -3.83 5.47
C ARG A 186 11.18 -2.54 5.88
N CYS A 187 10.80 -1.40 5.30
CA CYS A 187 11.31 -0.10 5.70
C CYS A 187 10.73 0.39 7.04
N MET A 188 9.53 -0.06 7.43
CA MET A 188 8.88 0.38 8.68
C MET A 188 9.69 0.07 9.95
N PRO A 189 10.08 -1.20 10.25
CA PRO A 189 10.82 -1.51 11.47
C PRO A 189 12.26 -1.00 11.47
N MET A 190 12.76 -0.58 10.30
CA MET A 190 14.08 0.02 10.13
C MET A 190 14.05 1.56 10.18
N GLU A 191 12.87 2.16 10.26
CA GLU A 191 12.66 3.62 10.18
C GLU A 191 13.36 4.25 8.95
N SER A 192 13.39 3.50 7.84
CA SER A 192 14.10 3.88 6.61
C SER A 192 13.15 4.41 5.52
N TRP A 193 13.68 4.86 4.38
CA TRP A 193 12.88 5.48 3.30
C TRP A 193 12.09 6.70 3.83
N LEU A 194 10.76 6.75 3.66
CA LEU A 194 9.91 7.83 4.18
C LEU A 194 9.65 7.69 5.68
N PHE A 195 9.91 6.51 6.28
CA PHE A 195 9.68 6.28 7.70
C PHE A 195 10.70 6.99 8.61
N LYS A 196 11.76 7.56 8.03
CA LYS A 196 12.67 8.48 8.74
C LYS A 196 11.98 9.77 9.20
N TYR A 197 10.83 10.11 8.61
CA TYR A 197 10.00 11.24 9.04
C TYR A 197 9.02 10.86 10.17
N GLY A 198 9.04 9.61 10.64
CA GLY A 198 8.11 9.05 11.61
C GLY A 198 7.16 8.03 10.97
N ARG A 199 6.06 7.72 11.65
CA ARG A 199 5.07 6.73 11.19
C ARG A 199 4.18 7.29 10.08
N VAL A 200 4.72 7.37 8.86
CA VAL A 200 4.03 7.88 7.68
C VAL A 200 2.85 6.99 7.32
N PRO A 201 1.60 7.50 7.33
CA PRO A 201 0.43 6.76 6.87
C PRO A 201 0.53 6.47 5.37
N LEU A 202 0.06 5.29 4.98
CA LEU A 202 0.01 4.87 3.59
C LEU A 202 -1.42 4.56 3.17
N SER A 203 -1.73 4.83 1.90
CA SER A 203 -2.98 4.39 1.28
C SER A 203 -2.71 3.75 -0.07
N PHE A 204 -3.40 2.65 -0.34
CA PHE A 204 -3.20 1.87 -1.54
C PHE A 204 -4.52 1.57 -2.25
N LEU A 205 -4.55 1.81 -3.55
CA LEU A 205 -5.40 1.05 -4.45
C LEU A 205 -4.64 -0.21 -4.85
N MET A 206 -5.19 -1.38 -4.60
CA MET A 206 -4.54 -2.66 -4.91
C MET A 206 -5.56 -3.71 -5.31
N THR A 207 -5.12 -4.78 -5.94
CA THR A 207 -6.04 -5.89 -6.26
C THR A 207 -6.49 -6.61 -5.00
N GLU A 208 -7.71 -7.15 -5.05
CA GLU A 208 -8.28 -7.92 -3.94
C GLU A 208 -7.39 -9.11 -3.57
N SER A 209 -6.70 -9.74 -4.53
CA SER A 209 -5.77 -10.84 -4.26
C SER A 209 -4.52 -10.42 -3.46
N ILE A 210 -3.98 -9.21 -3.70
CA ILE A 210 -2.88 -8.68 -2.88
C ILE A 210 -3.41 -8.39 -1.48
N TRP A 211 -4.59 -7.78 -1.38
CA TRP A 211 -5.22 -7.51 -0.08
C TRP A 211 -5.50 -8.77 0.73
N GLU A 212 -6.06 -9.81 0.13
CA GLU A 212 -6.33 -11.11 0.77
C GLU A 212 -5.06 -11.76 1.32
N ARG A 213 -3.91 -11.53 0.69
CA ARG A 213 -2.62 -12.02 1.18
C ARG A 213 -2.03 -11.11 2.25
N THR A 214 -2.19 -9.79 2.14
CA THR A 214 -1.69 -8.83 3.13
C THR A 214 -2.46 -8.93 4.45
N SER A 215 -3.77 -9.14 4.39
CA SER A 215 -4.68 -9.18 5.55
C SER A 215 -4.99 -10.59 6.08
N ALA A 216 -4.36 -11.62 5.53
CA ALA A 216 -4.66 -13.01 5.89
C ALA A 216 -4.32 -13.33 7.37
N ASP A 217 -5.34 -13.72 8.13
CA ASP A 217 -5.19 -14.19 9.51
C ASP A 217 -4.71 -15.65 9.61
N ILE A 218 -4.47 -16.13 10.84
CA ILE A 218 -4.00 -17.49 11.14
C ILE A 218 -4.93 -18.62 10.63
N LYS A 219 -6.19 -18.31 10.32
CA LYS A 219 -7.19 -19.28 9.81
C LYS A 219 -7.23 -19.28 8.29
N SER A 220 -6.76 -18.21 7.65
CA SER A 220 -6.80 -18.04 6.21
C SER A 220 -5.87 -18.98 5.44
N GLY A 221 -6.37 -19.51 4.32
CA GLY A 221 -5.58 -20.29 3.37
C GLY A 221 -4.58 -19.46 2.55
N THR A 222 -4.82 -18.14 2.44
CA THR A 222 -3.95 -17.20 1.72
C THR A 222 -2.80 -16.66 2.58
N ARG A 223 -2.72 -17.06 3.86
CA ARG A 223 -1.65 -16.65 4.76
C ARG A 223 -0.29 -17.06 4.23
N CYS A 224 0.59 -16.06 4.16
CA CYS A 224 1.93 -16.18 3.61
C CYS A 224 2.89 -15.25 4.36
N LYS A 225 4.15 -15.21 3.91
CA LYS A 225 5.19 -14.36 4.51
C LYS A 225 4.79 -12.88 4.55
N LEU A 226 4.15 -12.40 3.48
CA LEU A 226 3.66 -11.02 3.38
C LEU A 226 2.65 -10.71 4.50
N SER A 227 1.74 -11.64 4.79
CA SER A 227 0.74 -11.49 5.86
C SER A 227 1.41 -11.30 7.21
N VAL A 228 2.40 -12.15 7.53
CA VAL A 228 3.10 -12.11 8.82
C VAL A 228 3.91 -10.82 8.96
N ILE A 229 4.64 -10.42 7.92
CA ILE A 229 5.40 -9.16 7.94
C ILE A 229 4.46 -7.97 8.10
N ALA A 230 3.36 -7.90 7.34
CA ALA A 230 2.39 -6.82 7.44
C ALA A 230 1.77 -6.72 8.84
N GLU A 231 1.33 -7.86 9.40
CA GLU A 231 0.80 -7.98 10.78
C GLU A 231 1.80 -7.49 11.82
N ALA A 232 3.09 -7.82 11.63
CA ALA A 232 4.17 -7.48 12.55
C ALA A 232 4.50 -5.98 12.63
N VAL A 233 4.28 -5.25 11.55
CA VAL A 233 4.78 -3.87 11.42
C VAL A 233 3.67 -2.83 11.25
N SER A 234 2.44 -3.24 10.94
CA SER A 234 1.36 -2.31 10.58
C SER A 234 -0.03 -2.78 11.00
N ASP A 235 -0.95 -1.82 11.04
CA ASP A 235 -2.39 -2.00 11.07
C ASP A 235 -2.96 -1.69 9.67
N CYS A 236 -3.63 -2.66 9.07
CA CYS A 236 -4.14 -2.60 7.70
C CYS A 236 -5.67 -2.63 7.69
N THR A 237 -6.31 -1.66 7.06
CA THR A 237 -7.78 -1.55 7.00
C THR A 237 -8.27 -1.39 5.56
N LYS A 238 -9.21 -2.26 5.13
CA LYS A 238 -9.93 -2.08 3.87
C LYS A 238 -10.98 -0.98 4.03
N VAL A 239 -10.83 0.11 3.29
CA VAL A 239 -11.68 1.31 3.42
C VAL A 239 -12.67 1.50 2.27
N VAL A 240 -12.40 0.92 1.09
CA VAL A 240 -13.38 0.79 0.00
C VAL A 240 -13.33 -0.66 -0.52
N PRO A 241 -14.45 -1.41 -0.45
CA PRO A 241 -14.51 -2.79 -0.93
C PRO A 241 -14.58 -2.88 -2.46
N SER A 242 -14.32 -4.08 -2.99
CA SER A 242 -14.37 -4.35 -4.43
C SER A 242 -15.78 -4.27 -5.01
N SER A 243 -16.82 -4.46 -4.19
CA SER A 243 -18.22 -4.23 -4.56
C SER A 243 -18.52 -2.78 -4.96
N ASP A 244 -17.68 -1.84 -4.53
CA ASP A 244 -17.88 -0.41 -4.81
C ASP A 244 -16.95 0.08 -5.92
N MET A 245 -16.21 -0.84 -6.54
CA MET A 245 -15.14 -0.61 -7.50
C MET A 245 -15.15 -1.69 -8.59
N HIS A 246 -16.32 -1.94 -9.17
CA HIS A 246 -16.51 -2.80 -10.35
C HIS A 246 -15.50 -2.44 -11.45
N TYR A 247 -14.76 -3.45 -11.92
CA TYR A 247 -13.59 -3.22 -12.75
C TYR A 247 -13.98 -2.62 -14.10
N ASN A 248 -14.97 -3.20 -14.78
CA ASN A 248 -15.31 -2.78 -16.14
C ASN A 248 -15.98 -1.40 -16.21
N GLU A 249 -16.53 -0.94 -15.08
CA GLU A 249 -17.18 0.36 -14.97
C GLU A 249 -16.17 1.45 -14.63
N HIS A 250 -15.22 1.16 -13.73
CA HIS A 250 -14.40 2.21 -13.11
C HIS A 250 -12.92 2.15 -13.46
N PHE A 251 -12.43 1.11 -14.14
CA PHE A 251 -11.01 0.95 -14.49
C PHE A 251 -10.78 0.86 -16.00
N TYR A 252 -9.67 1.45 -16.43
CA TYR A 252 -9.17 1.34 -17.80
C TYR A 252 -7.88 0.50 -17.84
N PRO A 253 -7.68 -0.35 -18.85
CA PRO A 253 -8.63 -0.67 -19.93
C PRO A 253 -9.75 -1.60 -19.42
N PRO A 254 -11.00 -1.42 -19.90
CA PRO A 254 -12.07 -2.36 -19.62
C PRO A 254 -11.78 -3.72 -20.30
N THR A 255 -12.34 -4.80 -19.76
CA THR A 255 -12.16 -6.15 -20.33
C THR A 255 -13.21 -6.51 -21.39
N GLY A 256 -14.35 -5.81 -21.40
CA GLY A 256 -15.48 -6.14 -22.27
C GLY A 256 -16.19 -7.45 -21.90
N VAL A 257 -15.93 -8.00 -20.71
CA VAL A 257 -16.59 -9.19 -20.16
C VAL A 257 -17.22 -8.81 -18.83
N ASP A 258 -18.50 -9.13 -18.63
CA ASP A 258 -19.22 -8.78 -17.39
C ASP A 258 -18.48 -9.22 -16.11
N ASP A 259 -18.57 -8.38 -15.09
CA ASP A 259 -17.84 -8.59 -13.84
C ASP A 259 -18.28 -9.86 -13.09
N GLU A 260 -19.52 -10.30 -13.29
CA GLU A 260 -20.10 -11.51 -12.70
C GLU A 260 -19.58 -12.83 -13.29
N VAL A 261 -18.86 -12.79 -14.41
CA VAL A 261 -18.34 -14.01 -15.05
C VAL A 261 -17.16 -14.59 -14.24
N PRO A 262 -17.15 -15.90 -13.90
CA PRO A 262 -16.08 -16.51 -13.12
C PRO A 262 -14.68 -16.30 -13.73
N ALA A 263 -13.69 -15.96 -12.90
CA ALA A 263 -12.31 -15.64 -13.31
C ALA A 263 -11.63 -16.69 -14.21
N LYS A 264 -12.05 -17.97 -14.11
CA LYS A 264 -11.57 -19.06 -14.97
C LYS A 264 -11.96 -18.89 -16.46
N LYS A 265 -13.09 -18.27 -16.77
CA LYS A 265 -13.53 -17.95 -18.15
C LYS A 265 -12.95 -16.62 -18.65
N LYS A 266 -12.73 -15.63 -17.78
CA LYS A 266 -12.10 -14.31 -18.10
C LYS A 266 -10.66 -14.42 -18.63
N ARG A 267 -9.89 -15.42 -18.16
CA ARG A 267 -8.49 -15.66 -18.54
C ARG A 267 -8.23 -15.99 -20.02
N LYS A 268 -9.28 -16.32 -20.80
CA LYS A 268 -9.14 -16.66 -22.23
C LYS A 268 -9.27 -15.45 -23.17
N SER A 269 -9.83 -14.33 -22.72
CA SER A 269 -10.16 -13.18 -23.59
C SER A 269 -9.51 -11.85 -23.18
N ALA A 270 -9.17 -11.65 -21.90
CA ALA A 270 -8.46 -10.47 -21.41
C ALA A 270 -7.02 -10.84 -20.99
N GLY A 271 -6.05 -9.93 -21.19
CA GLY A 271 -4.71 -10.09 -20.63
C GLY A 271 -4.78 -10.38 -19.11
N ARG A 272 -3.84 -11.17 -18.57
CA ARG A 272 -3.88 -11.72 -17.20
C ARG A 272 -4.12 -10.70 -16.07
N GLN A 273 -3.93 -9.41 -16.33
CA GLN A 273 -3.94 -8.33 -15.36
C GLN A 273 -5.20 -7.46 -15.37
N SER A 274 -5.99 -7.47 -16.44
CA SER A 274 -7.25 -6.70 -16.53
C SER A 274 -8.44 -7.53 -16.04
N GLY A 275 -9.45 -6.89 -15.43
CA GLY A 275 -10.65 -7.56 -14.91
C GLY A 275 -10.49 -8.15 -13.51
N VAL A 276 -9.39 -7.81 -12.82
CA VAL A 276 -9.15 -8.21 -11.43
C VAL A 276 -9.78 -7.17 -10.50
N PRO A 277 -10.61 -7.57 -9.53
CA PRO A 277 -11.21 -6.63 -8.58
C PRO A 277 -10.16 -5.84 -7.79
N TYR A 278 -10.43 -4.57 -7.53
CA TYR A 278 -9.60 -3.69 -6.72
C TYR A 278 -10.26 -3.37 -5.38
N VAL A 279 -9.44 -3.03 -4.39
CA VAL A 279 -9.83 -2.53 -3.07
C VAL A 279 -8.99 -1.31 -2.72
N ALA A 280 -9.53 -0.44 -1.88
CA ALA A 280 -8.80 0.70 -1.32
C ALA A 280 -8.47 0.39 0.15
N VAL A 281 -7.22 0.59 0.55
CA VAL A 281 -6.68 0.14 1.84
C VAL A 281 -5.87 1.26 2.48
N ASN A 282 -6.08 1.48 3.78
CA ASN A 282 -5.19 2.30 4.62
C ASN A 282 -4.24 1.38 5.39
N VAL A 283 -2.99 1.81 5.53
CA VAL A 283 -1.95 1.12 6.28
C VAL A 283 -1.28 2.11 7.23
N GLU A 284 -1.31 1.80 8.51
CA GLU A 284 -0.69 2.59 9.57
C GLU A 284 0.48 1.82 10.19
N PRO A 285 1.72 2.33 10.13
CA PRO A 285 2.83 1.70 10.83
C PRO A 285 2.58 1.64 12.35
N ARG A 286 2.88 0.50 12.97
CA ARG A 286 2.73 0.30 14.41
C ARG A 286 3.76 1.12 15.19
N ALA A 287 3.35 1.73 16.29
CA ALA A 287 4.26 2.33 17.26
C ALA A 287 5.21 1.29 17.90
N LYS A 288 4.69 0.07 18.12
CA LYS A 288 5.46 -1.08 18.62
C LYS A 288 5.42 -2.20 17.58
N SER A 289 6.46 -2.27 16.76
CA SER A 289 6.69 -3.37 15.83
C SER A 289 7.11 -4.65 16.58
N PHE A 290 6.69 -5.81 16.08
CA PHE A 290 7.21 -7.11 16.53
C PHE A 290 8.62 -7.40 15.97
N ILE A 291 8.95 -6.80 14.83
CA ILE A 291 10.30 -6.86 14.25
C ILE A 291 11.13 -5.76 14.91
N LYS A 292 12.09 -6.15 15.77
CA LYS A 292 13.04 -5.22 16.38
C LYS A 292 14.10 -4.78 15.36
N PRO A 293 14.72 -3.59 15.54
CA PRO A 293 15.84 -3.15 14.70
C PRO A 293 16.96 -4.20 14.65
N GLY A 294 17.50 -4.45 13.46
CA GLY A 294 18.56 -5.44 13.23
C GLY A 294 18.10 -6.90 13.12
N LEU A 295 16.82 -7.22 13.40
CA LEU A 295 16.31 -8.59 13.30
C LEU A 295 15.61 -8.90 11.98
N LEU A 296 15.46 -7.93 11.07
CA LEU A 296 14.68 -8.10 9.84
C LEU A 296 15.19 -9.27 8.98
N ASP A 297 16.50 -9.40 8.81
CA ASP A 297 17.08 -10.48 8.01
C ASP A 297 16.81 -11.87 8.63
N LYS A 298 16.79 -11.95 9.96
CA LYS A 298 16.43 -13.17 10.70
C LYS A 298 14.96 -13.52 10.52
N TRP A 299 14.06 -12.54 10.59
CA TRP A 299 12.64 -12.71 10.25
C TRP A 299 12.49 -13.26 8.83
N ASP A 300 13.13 -12.63 7.84
CA ASP A 300 13.03 -13.05 6.44
C ASP A 300 13.60 -14.45 6.21
N PHE A 301 14.74 -14.77 6.83
CA PHE A 301 15.36 -16.09 6.77
C PHE A 301 14.43 -17.18 7.35
N ILE A 302 13.93 -16.98 8.57
CA ILE A 302 13.07 -17.94 9.26
C ILE A 302 11.74 -18.13 8.53
N LEU A 303 11.07 -17.03 8.16
CA LEU A 303 9.83 -17.09 7.38
C LEU A 303 10.07 -17.81 6.06
N ARG A 304 11.22 -17.60 5.41
CA ARG A 304 11.57 -18.27 4.16
C ARG A 304 11.68 -19.77 4.30
N LYS A 305 12.34 -20.26 5.34
CA LYS A 305 12.52 -21.68 5.62
C LYS A 305 11.22 -22.33 6.07
N LEU A 306 10.54 -21.75 7.06
CA LEU A 306 9.38 -22.39 7.69
C LEU A 306 8.13 -22.38 6.80
N PHE A 307 7.88 -21.34 6.00
CA PHE A 307 6.69 -21.33 5.12
C PHE A 307 6.74 -22.37 3.97
N VAL A 308 7.89 -23.00 3.70
CA VAL A 308 7.96 -24.18 2.81
C VAL A 308 7.16 -25.34 3.41
N LEU A 309 7.20 -25.49 4.74
CA LEU A 309 6.52 -26.52 5.50
C LEU A 309 5.25 -26.00 6.19
N LYS A 310 4.60 -24.97 5.63
CA LYS A 310 3.51 -24.22 6.29
C LYS A 310 2.35 -25.08 6.86
N ALA A 311 2.12 -26.28 6.33
CA ALA A 311 1.07 -27.20 6.79
C ALA A 311 1.52 -28.14 7.92
N SER A 312 2.83 -28.26 8.16
CA SER A 312 3.41 -29.10 9.19
C SER A 312 3.40 -28.42 10.57
N PRO A 313 3.37 -29.21 11.67
CA PRO A 313 3.64 -28.72 13.02
C PRO A 313 5.01 -28.03 13.12
N LEU A 314 5.11 -26.99 13.95
CA LEU A 314 6.34 -26.22 14.16
C LEU A 314 7.53 -27.12 14.54
N GLN A 315 7.33 -28.08 15.45
CA GLN A 315 8.39 -29.00 15.88
C GLN A 315 9.06 -29.78 14.73
N LYS A 316 8.32 -30.04 13.64
CA LYS A 316 8.86 -30.72 12.45
C LYS A 316 9.58 -29.75 11.51
N GLY A 317 9.25 -28.46 11.58
CA GLY A 317 9.87 -27.42 10.74
C GLY A 317 11.16 -26.85 11.30
N ILE A 318 11.29 -26.74 12.63
CA ILE A 318 12.48 -26.16 13.29
C ILE A 318 13.80 -26.80 12.80
N PRO A 319 13.93 -28.14 12.68
CA PRO A 319 15.16 -28.76 12.18
C PRO A 319 15.55 -28.35 10.75
N SER A 320 14.62 -27.82 9.95
CA SER A 320 14.88 -27.39 8.56
C SER A 320 15.43 -25.97 8.43
N ILE A 321 15.49 -25.20 9.53
CA ILE A 321 15.98 -23.81 9.50
C ILE A 321 17.47 -23.78 9.15
N ALA A 322 18.28 -24.53 9.90
CA ALA A 322 19.73 -24.63 9.76
C ALA A 322 20.25 -25.92 10.44
N PRO A 323 21.47 -26.41 10.12
CA PRO A 323 22.09 -27.54 10.81
C PRO A 323 22.11 -27.32 12.33
N GLY A 324 21.66 -28.31 13.11
CA GLY A 324 21.61 -28.22 14.58
C GLY A 324 20.41 -27.46 15.16
N ALA A 325 19.51 -26.91 14.31
CA ALA A 325 18.37 -26.11 14.76
C ALA A 325 17.37 -26.89 15.64
N ALA A 326 17.41 -28.23 15.64
CA ALA A 326 16.65 -29.04 16.59
C ALA A 326 16.90 -28.65 18.06
N SER A 327 18.08 -28.10 18.38
CA SER A 327 18.40 -27.58 19.72
C SER A 327 17.55 -26.35 20.10
N LEU A 328 17.04 -25.57 19.15
CA LEU A 328 16.11 -24.46 19.43
C LEU A 328 14.83 -24.93 20.11
N MET A 329 14.44 -26.20 19.94
CA MET A 329 13.24 -26.75 20.57
C MET A 329 13.32 -26.75 22.10
N SER A 330 14.51 -26.94 22.68
CA SER A 330 14.68 -26.85 24.13
C SER A 330 14.53 -25.40 24.59
N ILE A 331 15.08 -24.44 23.84
CA ILE A 331 14.95 -23.01 24.12
C ILE A 331 13.48 -22.58 24.04
N LEU A 332 12.78 -22.92 22.95
CA LEU A 332 11.38 -22.56 22.73
C LEU A 332 10.42 -23.17 23.75
N LYS A 333 10.77 -24.33 24.33
CA LYS A 333 9.99 -24.97 25.42
C LYS A 333 10.30 -24.39 26.79
N ASN A 334 11.52 -23.88 27.01
CA ASN A 334 12.01 -23.43 28.32
C ASN A 334 11.96 -21.91 28.52
N HIS A 335 11.88 -21.11 27.46
CA HIS A 335 11.97 -19.66 27.54
C HIS A 335 10.61 -19.02 27.86
N ILE A 336 10.40 -18.60 29.12
CA ILE A 336 9.46 -17.51 29.39
C ILE A 336 9.80 -16.71 30.67
N PRO A 337 10.29 -15.47 30.54
CA PRO A 337 9.92 -14.39 31.45
C PRO A 337 8.51 -13.89 31.03
N GLY A 338 7.44 -14.34 31.70
CA GLY A 338 6.08 -13.78 31.51
C GLY A 338 4.92 -14.72 31.13
N GLY A 339 5.11 -16.04 31.05
CA GLY A 339 4.01 -17.02 31.21
C GLY A 339 3.33 -17.71 30.01
N ASN A 340 3.66 -17.46 28.73
CA ASN A 340 3.18 -18.31 27.62
C ASN A 340 4.29 -19.12 26.92
N CYS A 341 4.15 -20.45 26.96
CA CYS A 341 4.99 -21.39 26.21
C CYS A 341 4.50 -21.46 24.76
N LEU A 342 5.42 -21.51 23.80
CA LEU A 342 5.08 -21.67 22.39
C LEU A 342 4.52 -23.08 22.13
N ASP A 343 3.30 -23.17 21.61
CA ASP A 343 2.72 -24.46 21.21
C ASP A 343 3.42 -25.00 19.96
N THR A 344 4.29 -25.99 20.17
CA THR A 344 5.11 -26.58 19.11
C THR A 344 4.36 -27.54 18.19
N GLU A 345 3.15 -27.97 18.57
CA GLU A 345 2.28 -28.79 17.72
C GLU A 345 1.47 -27.95 16.74
N LYS A 346 1.38 -26.64 16.98
CA LYS A 346 0.70 -25.70 16.09
C LYS A 346 1.31 -25.76 14.68
N GLN A 347 0.44 -25.80 13.67
CA GLN A 347 0.88 -25.71 12.27
C GLN A 347 1.56 -24.37 12.01
N ILE A 348 2.64 -24.36 11.23
CA ILE A 348 3.42 -23.15 10.95
C ILE A 348 2.55 -22.01 10.39
N ARG A 349 1.62 -22.30 9.48
CA ARG A 349 0.70 -21.29 8.93
C ARG A 349 -0.25 -20.66 9.97
N ARG A 350 -0.38 -21.26 11.14
CA ARG A 350 -1.29 -20.83 12.22
C ARG A 350 -0.57 -20.07 13.35
N LEU A 351 0.76 -19.98 13.31
CA LEU A 351 1.57 -19.25 14.32
C LEU A 351 1.17 -17.77 14.34
N THR A 352 0.91 -17.18 15.50
CA THR A 352 0.65 -15.73 15.60
C THR A 352 1.93 -14.92 15.38
N VAL A 353 1.83 -13.61 15.25
CA VAL A 353 3.04 -12.78 15.11
C VAL A 353 3.93 -12.80 16.36
N GLU A 354 3.35 -12.98 17.54
CA GLU A 354 4.06 -13.22 18.80
C GLU A 354 4.84 -14.53 18.74
N ASP A 355 4.19 -15.61 18.25
CA ASP A 355 4.85 -16.91 18.05
C ASP A 355 6.09 -16.75 17.15
N TRP A 356 5.97 -15.99 16.05
CA TRP A 356 7.10 -15.71 15.16
C TRP A 356 8.20 -14.88 15.84
N ALA A 357 7.84 -13.85 16.62
CA ALA A 357 8.79 -13.04 17.35
C ALA A 357 9.62 -13.89 18.33
N LEU A 358 8.99 -14.81 19.06
CA LEU A 358 9.67 -15.73 19.96
C LEU A 358 10.63 -16.68 19.22
N ILE A 359 10.23 -17.18 18.05
CA ILE A 359 11.10 -18.03 17.22
C ILE A 359 12.34 -17.25 16.76
N VAL A 360 12.15 -16.00 16.33
CA VAL A 360 13.26 -15.15 15.87
C VAL A 360 14.18 -14.78 17.03
N GLU A 361 13.65 -14.44 18.21
CA GLU A 361 14.46 -14.15 19.39
C GLU A 361 15.26 -15.37 19.86
N ALA A 362 14.65 -16.56 19.84
CA ALA A 362 15.35 -17.80 20.16
C ALA A 362 16.47 -18.11 19.14
N PHE A 363 16.22 -17.85 17.85
CA PHE A 363 17.23 -18.00 16.80
C PHE A 363 18.36 -16.96 16.91
N ASP A 364 18.02 -15.72 17.25
CA ASP A 364 18.99 -14.63 17.46
C ASP A 364 19.95 -14.94 18.61
N ALA A 365 19.44 -15.50 19.71
CA ALA A 365 20.21 -15.90 20.87
C ALA A 365 20.94 -17.25 20.70
N TRP A 366 20.73 -17.96 19.58
CA TRP A 366 21.28 -19.30 19.39
C TRP A 366 22.75 -19.24 18.93
N PRO A 367 23.71 -19.77 19.72
CA PRO A 367 25.15 -19.63 19.42
C PRO A 367 25.59 -20.26 18.10
N PHE A 368 24.80 -21.20 17.56
CA PHE A 368 25.08 -21.91 16.32
C PHE A 368 24.25 -21.39 15.14
N ALA A 369 23.54 -20.26 15.31
CA ALA A 369 22.81 -19.64 14.23
C ALA A 369 23.78 -19.24 13.11
N PRO A 370 23.48 -19.54 11.83
CA PRO A 370 24.32 -19.10 10.73
C PRO A 370 24.38 -17.57 10.67
N GLU A 371 25.59 -17.03 10.49
CA GLU A 371 25.81 -15.59 10.32
C GLU A 371 25.41 -15.12 8.92
N ASP A 372 25.68 -15.93 7.89
CA ASP A 372 25.23 -15.66 6.53
C ASP A 372 23.80 -16.14 6.32
N LEU A 373 22.87 -15.18 6.33
CA LEU A 373 21.44 -15.39 6.13
C LEU A 373 21.00 -15.08 4.70
N LEU A 374 21.93 -14.66 3.84
CA LEU A 374 21.66 -14.34 2.45
C LEU A 374 21.49 -15.62 1.63
N VAL A 375 20.70 -15.51 0.56
CA VAL A 375 20.59 -16.57 -0.43
C VAL A 375 21.64 -16.29 -1.49
N THR A 376 22.86 -16.77 -1.30
CA THR A 376 23.92 -16.67 -2.30
C THR A 376 23.63 -17.53 -3.56
N ASP A 377 22.74 -18.53 -3.47
CA ASP A 377 22.71 -19.62 -4.45
C ASP A 377 21.57 -19.64 -5.50
N THR A 378 20.70 -18.63 -5.62
CA THR A 378 19.60 -18.71 -6.63
C THR A 378 19.35 -17.51 -7.52
N PHE A 379 19.91 -16.32 -7.26
CA PHE A 379 19.63 -15.14 -8.09
C PHE A 379 20.78 -14.71 -9.02
N TYR A 380 22.02 -15.15 -8.79
CA TYR A 380 23.18 -14.73 -9.60
C TYR A 380 23.59 -15.71 -10.71
N ARG A 381 23.24 -17.00 -10.62
CA ARG A 381 23.63 -18.00 -11.64
C ARG A 381 22.96 -17.81 -13.00
N ASP A 382 21.87 -17.05 -13.08
CA ASP A 382 21.17 -16.78 -14.34
C ASP A 382 21.73 -15.54 -15.09
N ILE A 383 22.53 -14.71 -14.41
CA ILE A 383 23.18 -13.54 -15.03
C ILE A 383 24.47 -13.95 -15.75
N GLU A 384 25.20 -14.95 -15.23
CA GLU A 384 26.46 -15.43 -15.82
C GLU A 384 26.28 -16.41 -16.99
N ARG A 385 25.04 -16.83 -17.32
CA ARG A 385 24.76 -17.70 -18.47
C ARG A 385 24.47 -16.96 -19.77
N LYS A 386 24.56 -15.62 -19.78
CA LYS A 386 24.37 -14.79 -20.98
C LYS A 386 25.45 -13.71 -21.13
N THR A 387 26.70 -14.10 -20.93
CA THR A 387 27.87 -13.40 -21.47
C THR A 387 28.59 -14.31 -22.43
#